data_AF-A0A210Q570-F1
#
_entry.id   AF-A0A210Q570-F1
#
_cell.length_a   1.000
_cell.length_b   1.000
_cell.length_c   1.000
_cell.angle_alpha   90.00
_cell.angle_beta   90.00
_cell.angle_gamma   90.00
#
_symmetry.space_group_name_H-M   'P 1'
#
loop_
_entity.id
_entity.type
_entity.pdbx_description
1 polymer ?
#
loop_
_entity_poly.entity_id
_entity_poly.type
_entity_poly.pdbx_seq_one_letter_code
_entity_poly.pdbx_strand_id
1 'polypeptide(L)'
;MRTCCCLLVLCFVTVSIIDALPQRTLTRTKRGFRQGIVMRIGHGFGKRGDNLFDDFARTTEEENDSQFLMRVEELTEQLADHPEIAEALIRKFVDTNGDGVVTGEELLGKPEV
;
A
#
# COMPACT_ATOMS: atom_id res chain seq x y z
N MET A 1 -37.50 -25.59 -65.78
CA MET A 1 -36.12 -25.06 -65.77
C MET A 1 -36.02 -23.60 -65.31
N ARG A 2 -36.88 -22.68 -65.81
CA ARG A 2 -36.86 -21.26 -65.41
C ARG A 2 -37.01 -21.03 -63.89
N THR A 3 -37.93 -21.75 -63.25
CA THR A 3 -38.16 -21.67 -61.80
C THR A 3 -36.95 -22.14 -60.97
N CYS A 4 -36.25 -23.19 -61.41
CA CYS A 4 -35.01 -23.64 -60.76
C CYS A 4 -33.89 -22.59 -60.89
N CYS A 5 -33.75 -21.96 -62.06
CA CYS A 5 -32.76 -20.89 -62.24
C CYS A 5 -33.06 -19.69 -61.33
N CYS A 6 -34.32 -19.31 -61.17
CA CYS A 6 -34.71 -18.23 -60.26
C CYS A 6 -34.36 -18.55 -58.80
N LEU A 7 -34.60 -19.80 -58.36
CA LEU A 7 -34.26 -20.23 -57.00
C LEU A 7 -32.75 -20.21 -56.76
N LEU A 8 -31.96 -20.66 -57.72
CA LEU A 8 -30.49 -20.64 -57.61
C LEU A 8 -29.94 -19.21 -57.53
N VAL A 9 -30.47 -18.29 -58.34
CA VAL A 9 -30.09 -16.87 -58.29
C VAL A 9 -30.48 -16.25 -56.95
N LEU A 10 -31.68 -16.55 -56.44
CA LEU A 10 -32.14 -16.09 -55.12
C LEU A 10 -31.21 -16.58 -54.00
N CYS A 11 -30.86 -17.87 -54.01
CA CYS A 11 -29.93 -18.44 -53.04
C CYS A 11 -28.56 -17.74 -53.09
N PHE A 12 -28.01 -17.54 -54.30
CA PHE A 12 -26.71 -16.89 -54.47
C PHE A 12 -26.71 -15.46 -53.92
N VAL A 13 -27.75 -14.69 -54.22
CA VAL A 13 -27.93 -13.32 -53.73
C VAL A 13 -28.01 -13.30 -52.20
N THR A 14 -28.76 -14.22 -51.59
CA THR A 14 -28.88 -14.26 -50.12
C THR A 14 -27.55 -14.59 -49.43
N VAL A 15 -26.73 -15.47 -50.01
CA VAL A 15 -25.41 -15.81 -49.45
C VAL A 15 -24.46 -14.62 -49.56
N SER A 16 -24.44 -13.92 -50.70
CA SER A 16 -23.59 -12.74 -50.88
C SER A 16 -23.94 -11.60 -49.93
N ILE A 17 -25.23 -11.41 -49.61
CA ILE A 17 -25.67 -10.39 -48.64
C ILE A 17 -25.21 -10.73 -47.22
N ILE A 18 -25.25 -12.02 -46.83
CA ILE A 18 -24.81 -12.47 -45.51
C ILE A 18 -23.30 -12.27 -45.34
N ASP A 19 -22.50 -12.47 -46.39
CA ASP A 19 -21.05 -12.30 -46.35
C ASP A 19 -20.63 -10.82 -46.38
N ALA A 20 -21.40 -9.97 -47.09
CA ALA A 20 -21.17 -8.53 -47.15
C ALA A 20 -21.62 -7.77 -45.89
N LEU A 21 -22.46 -8.37 -45.05
CA LEU A 21 -22.81 -7.80 -43.76
C LEU A 21 -21.55 -7.83 -42.89
N PRO A 22 -21.12 -6.69 -42.30
CA PRO A 22 -20.03 -6.70 -41.36
C PRO A 22 -20.44 -7.62 -40.22
N GLN A 23 -19.84 -8.82 -40.19
CA GLN A 23 -20.05 -9.78 -39.12
C GLN A 23 -19.72 -9.01 -37.85
N ARG A 24 -20.76 -8.63 -37.10
CA ARG A 24 -20.60 -8.09 -35.75
C ARG A 24 -19.92 -9.20 -35.00
N THR A 25 -18.60 -9.14 -34.97
CA THR A 25 -17.79 -9.98 -34.12
C THR A 25 -18.28 -9.61 -32.73
N LEU A 26 -19.16 -10.46 -32.19
CA LEU A 26 -19.44 -10.44 -30.77
C LEU A 26 -18.09 -10.74 -30.15
N THR A 27 -17.39 -9.67 -29.80
CA THR A 27 -16.17 -9.73 -29.02
C THR A 27 -16.62 -10.36 -27.72
N ARG A 28 -16.45 -11.68 -27.63
CA ARG A 28 -16.59 -12.41 -26.38
C ARG A 28 -15.62 -11.72 -25.44
N THR A 29 -16.13 -10.84 -24.59
CA THR A 29 -15.37 -10.27 -23.50
C THR A 29 -14.92 -11.49 -22.69
N LYS A 30 -13.64 -11.86 -22.82
CA LYS A 30 -13.08 -12.92 -22.00
C LYS A 30 -13.27 -12.46 -20.57
N ARG A 31 -14.22 -13.07 -19.86
CA ARG A 31 -14.44 -12.90 -18.44
C ARG A 31 -13.18 -13.46 -17.76
N GLY A 32 -12.15 -12.62 -17.62
CA GLY A 32 -10.82 -13.08 -17.22
C GLY A 32 -9.69 -12.17 -17.69
N PHE A 33 -9.63 -10.97 -17.11
CA PHE A 33 -8.46 -10.30 -16.53
C PHE A 33 -8.96 -8.88 -16.28
N ARG A 34 -9.05 -8.49 -15.02
CA ARG A 34 -9.67 -7.22 -14.60
C ARG A 34 -8.97 -6.05 -15.33
N GLN A 35 -9.62 -5.46 -16.34
CA GLN A 35 -9.23 -4.20 -17.00
C GLN A 35 -9.40 -3.00 -16.04
N GLY A 36 -8.75 -3.09 -14.90
CA GLY A 36 -8.85 -2.12 -13.82
C GLY A 36 -7.96 -2.52 -12.65
N ILE A 37 -6.82 -3.16 -12.91
CA ILE A 37 -5.74 -3.25 -11.92
C ILE A 37 -5.04 -1.89 -11.89
N VAL A 38 -4.67 -1.32 -13.04
CA VAL A 38 -4.10 0.04 -13.13
C VAL A 38 -5.05 1.11 -12.57
N MET A 39 -6.35 1.04 -12.86
CA MET A 39 -7.37 1.94 -12.29
C MET A 39 -7.67 1.68 -10.79
N ARG A 40 -7.32 0.51 -10.23
CA ARG A 40 -7.46 0.22 -8.78
C ARG A 40 -6.19 0.49 -7.98
N ILE A 41 -5.03 0.56 -8.64
CA ILE A 41 -3.74 0.86 -7.99
C ILE A 41 -3.50 2.39 -7.94
N GLY A 42 -4.20 3.18 -8.75
CA GLY A 42 -4.02 4.64 -8.81
C GLY A 42 -4.47 5.44 -7.58
N HIS A 43 -5.19 4.83 -6.64
CA HIS A 43 -5.59 5.51 -5.40
C HIS A 43 -5.15 4.71 -4.17
N GLY A 44 -3.91 4.94 -3.75
CA GLY A 44 -3.55 4.93 -2.33
C GLY A 44 -3.38 3.58 -1.65
N PHE A 45 -2.68 2.61 -2.26
CA PHE A 45 -2.03 1.58 -1.44
C PHE A 45 -0.83 2.20 -0.75
N GLY A 46 -1.07 2.59 0.50
CA GLY A 46 -0.24 3.46 1.32
C GLY A 46 1.22 3.05 1.36
N LYS A 47 2.06 4.04 1.05
CA LYS A 47 3.44 4.12 1.52
C LYS A 47 3.40 4.40 3.04
N ARG A 48 2.96 3.43 3.84
CA ARG A 48 3.04 3.47 5.31
C ARG A 48 4.37 2.84 5.74
N GLY A 49 5.47 3.43 5.28
CA GLY A 49 6.81 2.89 5.45
C GLY A 49 7.75 3.80 6.23
N ASP A 50 7.79 5.09 5.94
CA ASP A 50 8.86 5.96 6.45
C ASP A 50 8.41 7.28 7.10
N ASN A 51 7.10 7.55 7.14
CA ASN A 51 6.59 8.86 7.57
C ASN A 51 5.93 8.85 8.95
N LEU A 52 6.05 7.78 9.75
CA LEU A 52 5.51 7.80 11.11
C LEU A 52 6.10 8.95 11.94
N PHE A 53 7.35 9.32 11.68
CA PHE A 53 8.01 10.47 12.34
C PHE A 53 7.60 11.82 11.72
N ASP A 54 7.36 11.87 10.41
CA ASP A 54 7.03 13.09 9.66
C ASP A 54 5.54 13.48 9.82
N ASP A 55 4.65 12.50 9.97
CA ASP A 55 3.23 12.69 10.29
C ASP A 55 3.05 13.14 11.75
N PHE A 56 3.84 12.56 12.68
CA PHE A 56 3.89 13.00 14.07
C PHE A 56 4.43 14.44 14.20
N ALA A 57 5.50 14.77 13.48
CA ALA A 57 6.06 16.13 13.48
C ALA A 57 5.05 17.16 12.92
N ARG A 58 4.33 16.82 11.85
CA ARG A 58 3.33 17.72 11.23
C ARG A 58 2.07 17.93 12.05
N THR A 59 1.64 16.96 12.85
CA THR A 59 0.53 17.16 13.80
C THR A 59 0.92 18.00 15.02
N THR A 60 2.22 18.28 15.22
CA THR A 60 2.73 18.98 16.41
C THR A 60 2.91 20.49 16.17
N GLU A 61 2.85 20.96 14.92
CA GLU A 61 3.08 22.38 14.59
C GLU A 61 1.88 23.30 14.90
N GLU A 62 0.68 22.74 15.10
CA GLU A 62 -0.53 23.51 15.40
C GLU A 62 -1.22 22.93 16.66
N GLU A 63 -1.05 23.61 17.80
CA GLU A 63 -1.80 23.42 19.05
C GLU A 63 -1.45 22.21 19.96
N ASN A 64 -0.31 22.28 20.66
CA ASN A 64 -0.13 21.97 22.10
C ASN A 64 1.27 21.38 22.39
N ASP A 65 2.23 22.25 22.72
CA ASP A 65 3.51 21.88 23.33
C ASP A 65 3.36 21.13 24.69
N SER A 66 2.12 21.02 25.19
CA SER A 66 1.75 20.35 26.44
C SER A 66 1.32 18.89 26.25
N GLN A 67 1.14 18.40 25.01
CA GLN A 67 0.62 17.04 24.77
C GLN A 67 1.67 15.93 24.89
N PHE A 68 2.96 16.28 24.91
CA PHE A 68 4.06 15.32 25.02
C PHE A 68 4.86 15.45 26.33
N LEU A 69 4.24 16.02 27.36
CA LEU A 69 4.82 16.13 28.69
C LEU A 69 4.24 15.02 29.57
N MET A 70 5.02 13.94 29.73
CA MET A 70 4.76 12.88 30.69
C MET A 70 5.61 13.12 31.93
N ARG A 71 5.05 12.85 33.12
CA ARG A 71 5.85 12.92 34.36
C ARG A 71 6.85 11.76 34.40
N VAL A 72 7.96 11.95 35.10
CA VAL A 72 8.96 10.88 35.25
C VAL A 72 8.36 9.66 35.92
N GLU A 73 7.47 9.87 36.89
CA GLU A 73 6.78 8.79 37.60
C GLU A 73 5.90 7.98 36.64
N GLU A 74 5.12 8.65 35.80
CA GLU A 74 4.25 8.01 34.79
C GLU A 74 5.06 7.21 33.77
N LEU A 75 6.21 7.76 33.34
CA LEU A 75 7.12 7.04 32.46
C LEU A 75 7.70 5.80 33.15
N THR A 76 8.09 5.90 34.41
CA THR A 76 8.62 4.74 35.16
C THR A 76 7.57 3.64 35.37
N GLU A 77 6.32 4.01 35.61
CA GLU A 77 5.21 3.05 35.68
C GLU A 77 5.01 2.35 34.33
N GLN A 78 5.04 3.10 33.23
CA GLN A 78 4.93 2.52 31.89
C GLN A 78 6.09 1.59 31.52
N LEU A 79 7.33 1.93 31.93
CA LEU A 79 8.48 1.04 31.71
C LEU A 79 8.41 -0.23 32.56
N ALA A 80 7.82 -0.15 33.77
CA ALA A 80 7.61 -1.30 34.63
C ALA A 80 6.54 -2.24 34.05
N ASP A 81 5.46 -1.68 33.51
CA ASP A 81 4.38 -2.45 32.87
C ASP A 81 4.80 -3.05 31.53
N HIS A 82 5.70 -2.37 30.81
CA HIS A 82 6.18 -2.77 29.49
C HIS A 82 7.71 -2.85 29.43
N PRO A 83 8.31 -3.98 29.83
CA PRO A 83 9.76 -4.14 29.86
C PRO A 83 10.42 -4.03 28.46
N GLU A 84 9.68 -4.31 27.40
CA GLU A 84 10.15 -4.15 26.01
C GLU A 84 10.49 -2.69 25.69
N ILE A 85 9.75 -1.73 26.27
CA ILE A 85 9.99 -0.29 26.09
C ILE A 85 11.27 0.10 26.83
N ALA A 86 11.47 -0.42 28.04
CA ALA A 86 12.68 -0.20 28.81
C ALA A 86 13.91 -0.74 28.06
N GLU A 87 13.82 -1.96 27.51
CA GLU A 87 14.89 -2.55 26.70
C GLU A 87 15.17 -1.70 25.45
N ALA A 88 14.13 -1.28 24.74
CA ALA A 88 14.28 -0.43 23.55
C ALA A 88 14.93 0.93 23.88
N LEU A 89 14.56 1.54 25.01
CA LEU A 89 15.15 2.80 25.48
C LEU A 89 16.62 2.63 25.86
N ILE A 90 16.94 1.58 26.62
CA ILE A 90 18.31 1.26 27.00
C ILE A 90 19.15 1.01 25.74
N ARG A 91 18.65 0.21 24.81
CA ARG A 91 19.33 -0.09 23.56
C ARG A 91 19.54 1.13 22.67
N LYS A 92 18.63 2.11 22.74
CA LYS A 92 18.67 3.29 21.88
C LYS A 92 19.50 4.44 22.45
N PHE A 93 19.49 4.61 23.76
CA PHE A 93 20.02 5.81 24.42
C PHE A 93 21.15 5.54 25.42
N VAL A 94 21.30 4.31 25.91
CA VAL A 94 22.33 3.95 26.88
C VAL A 94 23.42 3.12 26.20
N ASP A 95 23.03 2.02 25.55
CA ASP A 95 23.91 1.18 24.74
C ASP A 95 24.35 1.96 23.48
N THR A 96 25.52 2.58 23.57
CA THR A 96 26.01 3.50 22.55
C THR A 96 26.69 2.73 21.42
N ASN A 97 27.30 1.59 21.74
CA ASN A 97 28.00 0.75 20.79
C ASN A 97 27.07 -0.29 20.11
N GLY A 98 25.87 -0.53 20.66
CA GLY A 98 24.85 -1.42 20.11
C GLY A 98 25.14 -2.92 20.31
N ASP A 99 26.01 -3.29 21.26
CA ASP A 99 26.43 -4.66 21.51
C ASP A 99 25.48 -5.42 22.45
N GLY A 100 24.47 -4.75 23.00
CA GLY A 100 23.49 -5.31 23.93
C GLY A 100 23.99 -5.47 25.35
N VAL A 101 25.14 -4.88 25.70
CA VAL A 101 25.74 -4.91 27.04
C VAL A 101 26.01 -3.48 27.50
N VAL A 102 25.28 -3.04 28.52
CA VAL A 102 25.50 -1.71 29.11
C VAL A 102 26.74 -1.74 30.00
N THR A 103 27.78 -1.02 29.59
CA THR A 103 28.98 -0.80 30.39
C THR A 103 28.75 0.30 31.44
N GLY A 104 29.57 0.30 32.51
CA GLY A 104 29.49 1.35 33.53
C GLY A 104 29.83 2.75 33.01
N GLU A 105 30.59 2.83 31.91
CA GLU A 105 30.95 4.08 31.25
C GLU A 105 29.76 4.66 30.44
N GLU A 106 29.02 3.78 29.75
CA GLU A 106 27.78 4.13 29.05
C GLU A 106 26.67 4.54 30.01
N LEU A 107 26.52 3.82 31.14
CA LEU A 107 25.50 4.12 32.14
C LEU A 107 25.71 5.48 32.81
N LEU A 108 26.96 5.90 33.00
CA LEU A 108 27.30 7.17 33.64
C LEU A 108 27.39 8.34 32.65
N GLY A 109 27.09 8.10 31.37
CA GLY A 109 26.99 9.13 30.35
C GLY A 109 28.27 9.94 30.20
N LYS A 110 29.43 9.28 30.07
CA LYS A 110 30.63 10.00 29.60
C LYS A 110 30.39 10.35 28.12
N PRO A 111 30.33 11.64 27.74
CA PRO A 111 30.37 11.99 26.34
C PRO A 111 31.76 11.60 25.81
N GLU A 112 31.81 10.68 24.85
CA GLU A 112 33.00 10.53 24.03
C GLU A 112 33.23 11.87 23.29
N VAL A 113 34.45 12.38 23.39
CA VAL A 113 34.92 13.64 22.78
C VAL A 113 35.11 13.49 21.28
#